data_AF-A0A2S5BJD1-F1
#
_entry.id   AF-A0A2S5BJD1-F1
#
_cell.length_a   1.000
_cell.length_b   1.000
_cell.length_c   1.000
_cell.angle_alpha   90.00
_cell.angle_beta   90.00
_cell.angle_gamma   90.00
#
_symmetry.space_group_name_H-M   'P 1'
#
loop_
_entity.id
_entity.type
_entity.pdbx_description
1 polymer ?
#
loop_
_entity_poly.entity_id
_entity_poly.type
_entity_poly.pdbx_seq_one_letter_code
_entity_poly.pdbx_strand_id
1 'polypeptide(L)'
;MDSRPSKRAKVDIDLTSDSNSATPAERVSPATVQPAGLSLSPPAPPVKKPEIASIFKPNQATKGKWLADVRRAKTSTPGGMGHFVYDDPRPSAKIAAFDIDGTLITPRDGRRFPKNETDWQWLNPKVVPKLRELHAAGFAIVWISNQAGNSSAQTKFRNKMPLMCRALDVPVRVFAAWGHDEYRKSSTGMWDVFVDRFNGGVPIDYEQSFYVGDAAGRLGDHNDTDRKLAINCGLPFFTPEEFFLGRSATGYTLKGWDPASHDHQAPLFTPTSTPLLPRRNSEFDDDHPPEVVIFVGFPGSGKTSFFKNHFAPKGYVHVNQDTLHSRPACINLMKSCLSASPPKSCVIDNTSPSRGVRAEYLSLIRTSFPGVRVRCFYFTAPIQLAMHNSVYRALCEPVDKGNGKVREVLPMVAFLSFRTNLEIPTVDEGFDEVKRINFNFEGTPEQLKKWQRWLSDIYPLKSLTPKSASSGKAKSSSGRK
;
A
#
# COMPACT_ATOMS: atom_id res chain seq x y z
N MET A 1 -55.95 16.84 36.92
CA MET A 1 -56.33 15.62 36.16
C MET A 1 -56.66 16.06 34.74
N ASP A 2 -56.07 15.35 33.78
CA ASP A 2 -56.28 15.36 32.31
C ASP A 2 -56.10 16.67 31.53
N SER A 3 -55.05 16.85 30.70
CA SER A 3 -54.47 16.05 29.59
C SER A 3 -55.20 16.22 28.25
N ARG A 4 -54.63 17.05 27.36
CA ARG A 4 -54.55 16.90 25.89
C ARG A 4 -53.78 18.08 25.25
N PRO A 5 -52.64 17.86 24.61
CA PRO A 5 -51.99 18.88 23.77
C PRO A 5 -52.37 18.72 22.29
N SER A 6 -52.46 19.85 21.59
CA SER A 6 -52.66 19.94 20.14
C SER A 6 -51.46 19.40 19.36
N LYS A 7 -51.75 18.60 18.32
CA LYS A 7 -50.78 18.05 17.37
C LYS A 7 -49.97 19.15 16.67
N ARG A 8 -48.66 19.15 16.86
CA ARG A 8 -47.68 19.90 16.06
C ARG A 8 -47.19 18.97 14.94
N ALA A 9 -47.34 19.38 13.69
CA ALA A 9 -46.86 18.64 12.53
C ALA A 9 -45.33 18.48 12.62
N LYS A 10 -44.85 17.24 12.57
CA LYS A 10 -43.45 16.91 12.32
C LYS A 10 -43.20 17.04 10.83
N VAL A 11 -42.34 17.98 10.45
CA VAL A 11 -41.62 17.91 9.19
C VAL A 11 -40.42 17.02 9.46
N ASP A 12 -40.51 15.76 9.01
CA ASP A 12 -39.36 14.86 9.00
C ASP A 12 -38.38 15.37 7.93
N ILE A 13 -37.31 16.04 8.37
CA ILE A 13 -36.13 16.24 7.54
C ILE A 13 -35.28 14.99 7.74
N ASP A 14 -35.35 14.10 6.77
CA ASP A 14 -34.49 12.93 6.62
C ASP A 14 -33.04 13.38 6.42
N LEU A 15 -32.22 13.27 7.47
CA LEU A 15 -30.77 13.51 7.43
C LEU A 15 -29.98 12.20 7.32
N THR A 16 -30.57 11.15 6.74
CA THR A 16 -29.86 9.88 6.46
C THR A 16 -29.54 9.72 4.97
N SER A 17 -28.87 10.70 4.38
CA SER A 17 -28.10 10.46 3.15
C SER A 17 -26.82 11.28 3.18
N ASP A 18 -25.73 10.58 3.49
CA ASP A 18 -24.39 10.80 2.92
C ASP A 18 -23.41 9.81 3.56
N SER A 19 -23.78 8.53 3.53
CA SER A 19 -22.80 7.47 3.46
C SER A 19 -22.31 7.43 2.01
N ASN A 20 -21.28 8.20 1.70
CA ASN A 20 -20.42 7.89 0.55
C ASN A 20 -19.65 6.59 0.88
N SER A 21 -20.37 5.47 0.88
CA SER A 21 -19.79 4.16 0.70
C SER A 21 -19.32 4.11 -0.73
N ALA A 22 -18.07 4.52 -0.96
CA ALA A 22 -17.38 4.21 -2.20
C ALA A 22 -17.44 2.69 -2.36
N THR A 23 -18.33 2.22 -3.22
CA THR A 23 -18.32 0.85 -3.72
C THR A 23 -16.93 0.66 -4.35
N PRO A 24 -16.22 -0.45 -4.08
CA PRO A 24 -14.96 -0.71 -4.76
C PRO A 24 -15.22 -0.68 -6.26
N ALA A 25 -14.64 0.29 -6.97
CA ALA A 25 -14.72 0.34 -8.42
C ALA A 25 -13.92 -0.85 -8.96
N GLU A 26 -14.62 -1.91 -9.36
CA GLU A 26 -14.00 -3.07 -10.01
C GLU A 26 -13.72 -2.71 -11.48
N ARG A 27 -12.44 -2.80 -11.88
CA ARG A 27 -12.07 -2.62 -13.30
C ARG A 27 -12.19 -3.98 -13.99
N VAL A 28 -13.27 -4.14 -14.75
CA VAL A 28 -13.53 -5.31 -15.58
C VAL A 28 -12.87 -5.10 -16.95
N SER A 29 -12.02 -6.04 -17.35
CA SER A 29 -11.49 -6.08 -18.71
C SER A 29 -12.05 -7.31 -19.45
N PRO A 30 -12.61 -7.15 -20.67
CA PRO A 30 -12.88 -8.28 -21.53
C PRO A 30 -11.56 -8.99 -21.91
N ALA A 31 -11.65 -10.18 -22.49
CA ALA A 31 -10.47 -10.85 -23.06
C ALA A 31 -9.83 -9.94 -24.13
N THR A 32 -8.70 -9.30 -23.82
CA THR A 32 -8.03 -8.40 -24.75
C THR A 32 -7.31 -9.22 -25.82
N VAL A 33 -7.45 -8.82 -27.09
CA VAL A 33 -6.60 -9.31 -28.18
C VAL A 33 -5.20 -8.78 -27.95
N GLN A 34 -4.21 -9.69 -28.00
CA GLN A 34 -2.81 -9.41 -27.71
C GLN A 34 -2.24 -8.28 -28.59
N PRO A 35 -1.28 -7.46 -28.10
CA PRO A 35 -0.35 -6.81 -29.01
C PRO A 35 0.38 -7.90 -29.82
N ALA A 36 0.66 -7.62 -31.09
CA ALA A 36 1.25 -8.57 -32.04
C ALA A 36 2.41 -9.37 -31.40
N GLY A 37 2.36 -10.69 -31.57
CA GLY A 37 3.20 -11.63 -30.85
C GLY A 37 4.69 -11.29 -30.90
N LEU A 38 5.38 -11.53 -29.79
CA LEU A 38 6.84 -11.55 -29.71
C LEU A 38 7.36 -12.47 -30.83
N SER A 39 7.87 -11.85 -31.90
CA SER A 39 8.47 -12.56 -33.03
C SER A 39 9.79 -13.17 -32.58
N LEU A 40 9.74 -14.42 -32.13
CA LEU A 40 10.93 -15.23 -31.85
C LEU A 40 11.54 -15.67 -33.19
N SER A 41 12.72 -15.14 -33.52
CA SER A 41 13.52 -15.60 -34.65
C SER A 41 13.79 -17.11 -34.54
N PRO A 42 13.91 -17.83 -35.68
CA PRO A 42 14.05 -19.29 -35.67
C PRO A 42 15.33 -19.75 -34.95
N PRO A 43 15.31 -20.94 -34.32
CA PRO A 43 16.39 -21.41 -33.46
C PRO A 43 17.67 -21.75 -34.24
N ALA A 44 18.81 -21.50 -33.61
CA ALA A 44 20.11 -22.04 -33.99
C ALA A 44 20.11 -23.60 -33.91
N PRO A 45 20.98 -24.30 -34.67
CA PRO A 45 20.99 -25.77 -34.79
C PRO A 45 21.12 -26.50 -33.43
N PRO A 46 20.67 -27.77 -33.36
CA PRO A 46 20.40 -28.44 -32.10
C PRO A 46 21.68 -28.66 -31.27
N VAL A 47 21.74 -27.97 -30.13
CA VAL A 47 22.66 -28.32 -29.04
C VAL A 47 22.13 -29.59 -28.36
N LYS A 48 23.01 -30.55 -28.08
CA LYS A 48 22.70 -31.84 -27.44
C LYS A 48 21.71 -31.66 -26.28
N LYS A 49 20.66 -32.50 -26.24
CA LYS A 49 19.68 -32.57 -25.13
C LYS A 49 20.44 -32.65 -23.80
N PRO A 50 20.33 -31.64 -22.92
CA PRO A 50 20.86 -31.78 -21.57
C PRO A 50 20.01 -32.82 -20.84
N GLU A 51 20.64 -33.87 -20.35
CA GLU A 51 20.04 -34.81 -19.43
C GLU A 51 19.50 -34.03 -18.21
N ILE A 52 18.24 -34.25 -17.82
CA ILE A 52 17.70 -33.62 -16.61
C ILE A 52 18.46 -34.24 -15.44
N ALA A 53 19.45 -33.51 -14.93
CA ALA A 53 20.24 -33.96 -13.79
C ALA A 53 19.29 -34.32 -12.64
N SER A 54 19.46 -35.53 -12.09
CA SER A 54 18.76 -35.95 -10.89
C SER A 54 18.92 -34.88 -9.81
N ILE A 55 17.79 -34.35 -9.33
CA ILE A 55 17.68 -33.29 -8.32
C ILE A 55 18.38 -33.71 -6.99
N PHE A 56 18.75 -34.98 -6.85
CA PHE A 56 19.16 -35.63 -5.61
C PHE A 56 20.64 -36.01 -5.50
N LYS A 57 21.54 -35.53 -6.36
CA LYS A 57 22.99 -35.70 -6.12
C LYS A 57 23.46 -34.79 -4.97
N PRO A 58 23.99 -35.32 -3.85
CA PRO A 58 24.58 -34.49 -2.80
C PRO A 58 25.97 -33.99 -3.21
N ASN A 59 26.39 -32.86 -2.66
CA ASN A 59 27.77 -32.31 -2.67
C ASN A 59 28.36 -31.73 -3.97
N GLN A 60 27.58 -31.04 -4.80
CA GLN A 60 28.17 -30.00 -5.66
C GLN A 60 27.95 -28.62 -5.05
N ALA A 61 29.02 -27.82 -4.99
CA ALA A 61 28.97 -26.41 -4.62
C ALA A 61 27.90 -25.71 -5.49
N THR A 62 26.97 -25.00 -4.85
CA THR A 62 25.94 -24.25 -5.56
C THR A 62 26.58 -23.11 -6.34
N LYS A 63 26.25 -22.96 -7.63
CA LYS A 63 26.59 -21.77 -8.43
C LYS A 63 25.87 -20.51 -7.94
N GLY A 64 24.86 -20.65 -7.07
CA GLY A 64 24.08 -19.54 -6.56
C GLY A 64 24.34 -19.19 -5.11
N LYS A 65 24.11 -17.91 -4.79
CA LYS A 65 24.31 -17.31 -3.47
C LYS A 65 23.19 -16.32 -3.15
N TRP A 66 22.81 -16.25 -1.88
CA TRP A 66 22.01 -15.15 -1.35
C TRP A 66 22.93 -13.95 -1.12
N LEU A 67 22.54 -12.80 -1.66
CA LEU A 67 23.16 -11.52 -1.32
C LEU A 67 22.55 -10.98 -0.03
N ALA A 68 23.16 -9.91 0.50
CA ALA A 68 22.59 -9.21 1.65
C ALA A 68 21.15 -8.78 1.32
N ASP A 69 20.25 -8.97 2.28
CA ASP A 69 18.87 -8.51 2.15
C ASP A 69 18.86 -7.00 1.87
N VAL A 70 18.07 -6.60 0.89
CA VAL A 70 17.82 -5.19 0.62
C VAL A 70 16.79 -4.71 1.62
N ARG A 71 17.22 -3.82 2.50
CA ARG A 71 16.39 -3.15 3.50
C ARG A 71 16.64 -1.66 3.42
N ARG A 72 15.64 -0.87 3.80
CA ARG A 72 15.89 0.55 4.06
C ARG A 72 16.67 0.68 5.37
N ALA A 73 17.62 1.61 5.41
CA ALA A 73 18.38 1.87 6.62
C ALA A 73 17.45 2.38 7.73
N LYS A 74 17.65 1.92 8.97
CA LYS A 74 16.94 2.35 10.19
C LYS A 74 15.46 1.97 10.29
N THR A 75 15.01 0.90 9.62
CA THR A 75 13.61 0.46 9.76
C THR A 75 13.34 -0.26 11.07
N SER A 76 12.29 0.14 11.77
CA SER A 76 11.81 -0.49 13.01
C SER A 76 11.04 -1.80 12.76
N THR A 77 10.59 -2.03 11.53
CA THR A 77 9.71 -3.14 11.16
C THR A 77 10.49 -4.31 10.52
N PRO A 78 10.25 -5.57 10.93
CA PRO A 78 10.74 -6.74 10.22
C PRO A 78 10.21 -6.76 8.78
N GLY A 79 11.10 -6.83 7.79
CA GLY A 79 10.74 -6.78 6.38
C GLY A 79 11.96 -6.70 5.46
N GLY A 80 11.75 -6.13 4.28
CA GLY A 80 12.71 -6.01 3.21
C GLY A 80 12.58 -7.12 2.17
N MET A 81 13.61 -7.22 1.33
CA MET A 81 13.65 -8.12 0.20
C MET A 81 14.91 -8.97 0.23
N GLY A 82 14.76 -10.27 -0.02
CA GLY A 82 15.87 -11.16 -0.31
C GLY A 82 16.24 -11.10 -1.79
N HIS A 83 17.53 -11.22 -2.09
CA HIS A 83 18.04 -11.30 -3.45
C HIS A 83 18.97 -12.53 -3.57
N PHE A 84 18.55 -13.52 -4.37
CA PHE A 84 19.36 -14.67 -4.71
C PHE A 84 19.83 -14.56 -6.17
N VAL A 85 21.08 -14.92 -6.40
CA VAL A 85 21.69 -14.92 -7.73
C VAL A 85 22.19 -16.34 -8.01
N TYR A 86 21.86 -16.88 -9.17
CA TYR A 86 22.41 -18.16 -9.65
C TYR A 86 23.29 -17.92 -10.87
N ASP A 87 24.53 -18.44 -10.83
CA ASP A 87 25.56 -18.21 -11.86
C ASP A 87 25.92 -16.71 -11.99
N ASP A 88 26.20 -16.22 -13.21
CA ASP A 88 26.41 -14.78 -13.50
C ASP A 88 25.31 -14.20 -14.41
N PRO A 89 24.13 -13.79 -13.87
CA PRO A 89 23.07 -13.18 -14.67
C PRO A 89 23.49 -11.81 -15.22
N ARG A 90 23.68 -11.75 -16.53
CA ARG A 90 24.08 -10.53 -17.24
C ARG A 90 22.93 -9.52 -17.34
N PRO A 91 23.22 -8.21 -17.28
CA PRO A 91 22.29 -7.16 -17.70
C PRO A 91 21.69 -7.42 -19.09
N SER A 92 20.43 -7.05 -19.29
CA SER A 92 19.77 -7.14 -20.60
C SER A 92 18.73 -6.04 -20.78
N ALA A 93 18.48 -5.67 -22.03
CA ALA A 93 17.33 -4.84 -22.39
C ALA A 93 16.02 -5.65 -22.38
N LYS A 94 16.10 -6.99 -22.55
CA LYS A 94 14.93 -7.87 -22.62
C LYS A 94 14.79 -8.65 -21.33
N ILE A 95 13.70 -8.44 -20.62
CA ILE A 95 13.46 -9.05 -19.31
C ILE A 95 12.28 -10.01 -19.38
N ALA A 96 12.54 -11.27 -19.02
CA ALA A 96 11.50 -12.26 -18.82
C ALA A 96 11.33 -12.45 -17.32
N ALA A 97 10.30 -11.82 -16.75
CA ALA A 97 10.03 -11.83 -15.33
C ALA A 97 8.88 -12.79 -14.98
N PHE A 98 9.02 -13.51 -13.87
CA PHE A 98 8.08 -14.57 -13.48
C PHE A 98 7.75 -14.49 -11.99
N ASP A 99 6.51 -14.77 -11.61
CA ASP A 99 6.22 -15.31 -10.28
C ASP A 99 6.77 -16.75 -10.16
N ILE A 100 6.78 -17.31 -8.95
CA ILE A 100 7.31 -18.64 -8.65
C ILE A 100 6.18 -19.65 -8.35
N ASP A 101 5.45 -19.45 -7.25
CA ASP A 101 4.54 -20.45 -6.68
C ASP A 101 3.18 -20.36 -7.36
N GLY A 102 2.82 -21.38 -8.16
CA GLY A 102 1.63 -21.35 -9.03
C GLY A 102 1.97 -20.98 -10.48
N THR A 103 3.17 -20.42 -10.71
CA THR A 103 3.61 -19.93 -12.02
C THR A 103 4.70 -20.80 -12.64
N LEU A 104 5.82 -20.98 -11.95
CA LEU A 104 6.92 -21.85 -12.41
C LEU A 104 6.80 -23.25 -11.84
N ILE A 105 6.25 -23.36 -10.63
CA ILE A 105 6.18 -24.60 -9.87
C ILE A 105 4.83 -24.76 -9.17
N THR A 106 4.56 -25.99 -8.77
CA THR A 106 3.44 -26.36 -7.90
C THR A 106 3.91 -27.39 -6.86
N PRO A 107 3.29 -27.50 -5.67
CA PRO A 107 3.60 -28.57 -4.73
C PRO A 107 3.42 -29.95 -5.36
N ARG A 108 4.18 -30.96 -4.89
CA ARG A 108 3.97 -32.33 -5.36
C ARG A 108 2.63 -32.84 -4.84
N ASP A 109 2.08 -33.81 -5.56
CA ASP A 109 0.82 -34.48 -5.22
C ASP A 109 -0.41 -33.54 -5.18
N GLY A 110 -0.35 -32.37 -5.84
CA GLY A 110 -1.48 -31.46 -5.97
C GLY A 110 -1.91 -30.75 -4.67
N ARG A 111 -1.05 -30.72 -3.64
CA ARG A 111 -1.35 -30.02 -2.39
C ARG A 111 -1.42 -28.50 -2.60
N ARG A 112 -2.23 -27.83 -1.77
CA ARG A 112 -2.30 -26.36 -1.77
C ARG A 112 -1.03 -25.68 -1.22
N PHE A 113 -0.36 -26.32 -0.25
CA PHE A 113 0.84 -25.79 0.38
C PHE A 113 1.95 -26.85 0.43
N PRO A 114 3.22 -26.46 0.20
CA PRO A 114 4.35 -27.40 0.26
C PRO A 114 4.69 -27.78 1.71
N LYS A 115 5.10 -29.04 1.92
CA LYS A 115 5.52 -29.55 3.24
C LYS A 115 6.91 -29.03 3.64
N ASN A 116 7.84 -29.00 2.68
CA ASN A 116 9.25 -28.65 2.87
C ASN A 116 9.82 -28.03 1.57
N GLU A 117 11.10 -27.67 1.61
CA GLU A 117 11.84 -27.02 0.52
C GLU A 117 12.03 -27.89 -0.73
N THR A 118 11.80 -29.21 -0.64
CA THR A 118 11.90 -30.14 -1.79
C THR A 118 10.53 -30.55 -2.34
N ASP A 119 9.43 -30.15 -1.69
CA ASP A 119 8.05 -30.42 -2.08
C ASP A 119 7.59 -29.45 -3.18
N TRP A 120 8.22 -29.59 -4.35
CA TRP A 120 7.84 -28.87 -5.57
C TRP A 120 8.12 -29.73 -6.80
N GLN A 121 7.40 -29.42 -7.87
CA GLN A 121 7.66 -29.87 -9.24
C GLN A 121 7.42 -28.69 -10.19
N TRP A 122 8.07 -28.70 -11.36
CA TRP A 122 7.77 -27.74 -12.41
C TRP A 122 6.27 -27.77 -12.74
N LEU A 123 5.66 -26.60 -12.94
CA LEU A 123 4.21 -26.47 -13.15
C LEU A 123 3.75 -27.37 -14.30
N ASN A 124 4.54 -27.41 -15.38
CA ASN A 124 4.34 -28.31 -16.50
C ASN A 124 5.69 -28.58 -17.22
N PRO A 125 5.76 -29.58 -18.12
CA PRO A 125 7.01 -29.95 -18.80
C PRO A 125 7.61 -28.87 -19.73
N LYS A 126 6.86 -27.80 -20.06
CA LYS A 126 7.31 -26.74 -20.96
C LYS A 126 8.08 -25.63 -20.24
N VAL A 127 7.98 -25.52 -18.91
CA VAL A 127 8.62 -24.45 -18.12
C VAL A 127 10.14 -24.40 -18.37
N VAL A 128 10.85 -25.51 -18.13
CA VAL A 128 12.31 -25.54 -18.27
C VAL A 128 12.77 -25.28 -19.71
N PRO A 129 12.24 -25.96 -20.75
CA PRO A 129 12.59 -25.64 -22.13
C PRO A 129 12.36 -24.17 -22.49
N LYS A 130 11.22 -23.59 -22.08
CA LYS A 130 10.87 -22.21 -22.45
C LYS A 130 11.78 -21.18 -21.78
N LEU A 131 12.12 -21.35 -20.50
CA LEU A 131 13.05 -20.45 -19.81
C LEU A 131 14.47 -20.54 -20.40
N ARG A 132 14.91 -21.73 -20.80
CA ARG A 132 16.20 -21.92 -21.50
C ARG A 132 16.22 -21.26 -22.88
N GLU A 133 15.13 -21.38 -23.62
CA GLU A 133 14.94 -20.72 -24.93
C GLU A 133 14.99 -19.19 -24.80
N LEU A 134 14.30 -18.62 -23.80
CA LEU A 134 14.33 -17.18 -23.53
C LEU A 134 15.74 -16.70 -23.18
N HIS A 135 16.44 -17.42 -22.30
CA HIS A 135 17.82 -17.08 -21.96
C HIS A 135 18.73 -17.13 -23.20
N ALA A 136 18.61 -18.17 -24.04
CA ALA A 136 19.35 -18.27 -25.30
C ALA A 136 19.01 -17.13 -26.27
N ALA A 137 17.78 -16.62 -26.24
CA ALA A 137 17.34 -15.45 -26.99
C ALA A 137 17.79 -14.10 -26.37
N GLY A 138 18.60 -14.12 -25.31
CA GLY A 138 19.19 -12.93 -24.67
C GLY A 138 18.31 -12.27 -23.61
N PHE A 139 17.27 -12.95 -23.12
CA PHE A 139 16.48 -12.44 -22.00
C PHE A 139 17.23 -12.62 -20.68
N ALA A 140 17.22 -11.59 -19.83
CA ALA A 140 17.51 -11.76 -18.42
C ALA A 140 16.32 -12.46 -17.74
N ILE A 141 16.58 -13.56 -17.04
CA ILE A 141 15.56 -14.32 -16.31
C ILE A 141 15.47 -13.81 -14.88
N VAL A 142 14.31 -13.25 -14.52
CA VAL A 142 14.06 -12.63 -13.21
C VAL A 142 12.85 -13.27 -12.55
N TRP A 143 12.98 -13.70 -11.30
CA TRP A 143 11.87 -14.22 -10.52
C TRP A 143 11.50 -13.25 -9.39
N ILE A 144 10.21 -12.99 -9.20
CA ILE A 144 9.70 -12.01 -8.24
C ILE A 144 8.56 -12.65 -7.44
N SER A 145 8.74 -12.82 -6.14
CA SER A 145 7.79 -13.58 -5.32
C SER A 145 7.46 -12.90 -3.99
N ASN A 146 6.19 -13.05 -3.56
CA ASN A 146 5.71 -12.59 -2.27
C ASN A 146 5.89 -13.69 -1.22
N GLN A 147 6.82 -13.52 -0.29
CA GLN A 147 7.22 -14.55 0.68
C GLN A 147 7.12 -14.05 2.13
N ALA A 148 6.10 -13.22 2.40
CA ALA A 148 5.76 -12.77 3.73
C ALA A 148 5.37 -13.99 4.60
N GLY A 149 6.27 -14.35 5.52
CA GLY A 149 6.15 -15.54 6.36
C GLY A 149 7.11 -15.47 7.54
N ASN A 150 6.96 -16.40 8.48
CA ASN A 150 7.87 -16.51 9.63
C ASN A 150 9.28 -16.95 9.19
N SER A 151 10.25 -16.87 10.10
CA SER A 151 11.65 -17.21 9.82
C SER A 151 11.81 -18.63 9.26
N SER A 152 11.00 -19.60 9.71
CA SER A 152 11.03 -20.96 9.18
C SER A 152 10.61 -21.02 7.70
N ALA A 153 9.52 -20.34 7.34
CA ALA A 153 9.06 -20.25 5.95
C ALA A 153 10.11 -19.58 5.05
N GLN A 154 10.73 -18.49 5.52
CA GLN A 154 11.80 -17.81 4.81
C GLN A 154 13.04 -18.71 4.62
N THR A 155 13.44 -19.46 5.65
CA THR A 155 14.55 -20.43 5.54
C THR A 155 14.24 -21.53 4.52
N LYS A 156 13.02 -22.09 4.55
CA LYS A 156 12.59 -23.09 3.55
C LYS A 156 12.67 -22.51 2.13
N PHE A 157 12.20 -21.29 1.91
CA PHE A 157 12.29 -20.62 0.61
C PHE A 157 13.76 -20.38 0.21
N ARG A 158 14.61 -19.96 1.13
CA ARG A 158 16.05 -19.77 0.88
C ARG A 158 16.74 -21.06 0.43
N ASN A 159 16.39 -22.19 1.03
CA ASN A 159 16.92 -23.51 0.67
C ASN A 159 16.36 -24.05 -0.65
N LYS A 160 15.14 -23.66 -1.02
CA LYS A 160 14.47 -24.06 -2.27
C LYS A 160 15.13 -23.45 -3.51
N MET A 161 15.59 -22.19 -3.43
CA MET A 161 16.11 -21.47 -4.61
C MET A 161 17.30 -22.13 -5.30
N PRO A 162 18.37 -22.58 -4.60
CA PRO A 162 19.46 -23.32 -5.24
C PRO A 162 19.01 -24.59 -5.96
N LEU A 163 18.02 -25.31 -5.42
CA LEU A 163 17.51 -26.55 -6.00
C LEU A 163 16.79 -26.30 -7.32
N MET A 164 15.91 -25.29 -7.33
CA MET A 164 15.17 -24.90 -8.54
C MET A 164 16.11 -24.37 -9.63
N CYS A 165 17.03 -23.47 -9.27
CA CYS A 165 17.93 -22.86 -10.25
C CYS A 165 18.91 -23.89 -10.83
N ARG A 166 19.36 -24.87 -10.03
CA ARG A 166 20.16 -26.01 -10.53
C ARG A 166 19.38 -26.88 -11.52
N ALA A 167 18.11 -27.15 -11.25
CA ALA A 167 17.28 -27.94 -12.16
C ALA A 167 16.98 -27.18 -13.48
N LEU A 168 16.90 -25.84 -13.42
CA LEU A 168 16.74 -25.00 -14.60
C LEU A 168 18.05 -24.85 -15.40
N ASP A 169 19.19 -24.69 -14.71
CA ASP A 169 20.54 -24.54 -15.27
C ASP A 169 20.68 -23.40 -16.31
N VAL A 170 20.15 -22.22 -15.96
CA VAL A 170 20.51 -20.94 -16.60
C VAL A 170 20.71 -19.86 -15.52
N PRO A 171 21.43 -18.75 -15.82
CA PRO A 171 21.54 -17.64 -14.89
C PRO A 171 20.17 -17.03 -14.53
N VAL A 172 19.92 -16.83 -13.23
CA VAL A 172 18.66 -16.29 -12.70
C VAL A 172 18.92 -15.29 -11.58
N ARG A 173 18.14 -14.20 -11.56
CA ARG A 173 17.97 -13.33 -10.38
C ARG A 173 16.63 -13.60 -9.72
N VAL A 174 16.62 -13.83 -8.41
CA VAL A 174 15.40 -14.05 -7.64
C VAL A 174 15.26 -12.98 -6.57
N PHE A 175 14.09 -12.34 -6.54
CA PHE A 175 13.69 -11.35 -5.57
C PHE A 175 12.49 -11.86 -4.77
N ALA A 176 12.57 -11.76 -3.45
CA ALA A 176 11.52 -12.24 -2.54
C ALA A 176 11.19 -11.19 -1.48
N ALA A 177 9.95 -10.72 -1.45
CA ALA A 177 9.48 -9.79 -0.41
C ALA A 177 9.18 -10.53 0.89
N TRP A 178 9.88 -10.16 1.98
CA TRP A 178 9.76 -10.82 3.29
C TRP A 178 8.65 -10.24 4.17
N GLY A 179 8.14 -9.06 3.83
CA GLY A 179 7.18 -8.32 4.64
C GLY A 179 5.99 -7.77 3.85
N HIS A 180 5.16 -7.01 4.57
CA HIS A 180 4.08 -6.19 4.00
C HIS A 180 4.56 -4.75 3.87
N ASP A 181 5.59 -4.57 3.04
CA ASP A 181 6.28 -3.30 2.78
C ASP A 181 6.29 -2.97 1.29
N GLU A 182 7.02 -1.95 0.87
CA GLU A 182 7.06 -1.47 -0.50
C GLU A 182 7.64 -2.48 -1.51
N TYR A 183 8.29 -3.56 -1.06
CA TYR A 183 8.78 -4.61 -1.96
C TYR A 183 7.68 -5.61 -2.31
N ARG A 184 6.62 -5.72 -1.51
CA ARG A 184 5.57 -6.71 -1.76
C ARG A 184 4.77 -6.37 -3.02
N LYS A 185 4.50 -7.37 -3.88
CA LYS A 185 3.57 -7.22 -5.02
C LYS A 185 2.17 -6.88 -4.49
N SER A 186 1.43 -5.95 -5.10
CA SER A 186 1.65 -5.34 -6.43
C SER A 186 2.54 -4.09 -6.49
N SER A 187 3.14 -3.64 -5.38
CA SER A 187 4.11 -2.54 -5.39
C SER A 187 5.32 -2.88 -6.27
N THR A 188 5.95 -1.86 -6.86
CA THR A 188 7.07 -2.02 -7.81
C THR A 188 8.43 -2.19 -7.14
N GLY A 189 8.54 -2.17 -5.81
CA GLY A 189 9.83 -2.08 -5.12
C GLY A 189 10.85 -3.16 -5.50
N MET A 190 10.45 -4.42 -5.69
CA MET A 190 11.38 -5.46 -6.17
C MET A 190 11.87 -5.21 -7.60
N TRP A 191 10.96 -4.76 -8.47
CA TRP A 191 11.27 -4.43 -9.86
C TRP A 191 12.19 -3.22 -9.93
N ASP A 192 11.87 -2.14 -9.23
CA ASP A 192 12.66 -0.90 -9.22
C ASP A 192 14.09 -1.18 -8.73
N VAL A 193 14.27 -2.01 -7.68
CA VAL A 193 15.61 -2.41 -7.24
C VAL A 193 16.36 -3.23 -8.29
N PHE A 194 15.68 -4.12 -9.00
CA PHE A 194 16.29 -4.86 -10.11
C PHE A 194 16.80 -3.89 -11.19
N VAL A 195 15.94 -2.99 -11.68
CA VAL A 195 16.28 -2.03 -12.73
C VAL A 195 17.44 -1.13 -12.29
N ASP A 196 17.30 -0.49 -11.13
CA ASP A 196 18.23 0.56 -10.68
C ASP A 196 19.60 0.01 -10.26
N ARG A 197 19.64 -1.21 -9.69
CA ARG A 197 20.86 -1.72 -9.04
C ARG A 197 21.47 -2.95 -9.70
N PHE A 198 20.66 -3.74 -10.41
CA PHE A 198 21.07 -5.09 -10.83
C PHE A 198 20.93 -5.34 -12.34
N ASN A 199 20.36 -4.41 -13.11
CA ASN A 199 20.38 -4.44 -14.57
C ASN A 199 21.53 -3.62 -15.19
N GLY A 200 22.54 -3.24 -14.40
CA GLY A 200 23.79 -2.65 -14.89
C GLY A 200 23.62 -1.35 -15.70
N GLY A 201 22.54 -0.60 -15.49
CA GLY A 201 22.24 0.63 -16.25
C GLY A 201 21.75 0.39 -17.69
N VAL A 202 21.53 -0.86 -18.10
CA VAL A 202 20.98 -1.18 -19.43
C VAL A 202 19.49 -0.78 -19.46
N PRO A 203 19.07 0.11 -20.38
CA PRO A 203 17.66 0.46 -20.54
C PRO A 203 16.83 -0.76 -20.92
N ILE A 204 15.64 -0.88 -20.33
CA ILE A 204 14.72 -1.99 -20.60
C ILE A 204 13.86 -1.65 -21.82
N ASP A 205 13.81 -2.59 -22.76
CA ASP A 205 12.81 -2.63 -23.83
C ASP A 205 11.52 -3.25 -23.26
N TYR A 206 10.57 -2.39 -22.91
CA TYR A 206 9.30 -2.79 -22.31
C TYR A 206 8.33 -3.43 -23.31
N GLU A 207 8.55 -3.28 -24.61
CA GLU A 207 7.75 -3.95 -25.65
C GLU A 207 8.15 -5.42 -25.79
N GLN A 208 9.45 -5.70 -25.66
CA GLN A 208 9.97 -7.06 -25.70
C GLN A 208 9.99 -7.76 -24.34
N SER A 209 9.95 -7.01 -23.23
CA SER A 209 9.92 -7.57 -21.88
C SER A 209 8.51 -7.96 -21.45
N PHE A 210 8.38 -8.83 -20.46
CA PHE A 210 7.07 -9.25 -19.96
C PHE A 210 7.14 -9.81 -18.53
N TYR A 211 5.96 -9.89 -17.89
CA TYR A 211 5.77 -10.58 -16.61
C TYR A 211 4.78 -11.74 -16.77
N VAL A 212 5.10 -12.89 -16.17
CA VAL A 212 4.20 -14.06 -16.11
C VAL A 212 3.84 -14.36 -14.67
N GLY A 213 2.55 -14.53 -14.36
CA GLY A 213 2.09 -14.84 -13.01
C GLY A 213 0.68 -15.44 -12.95
N ASP A 214 0.40 -16.24 -11.92
CA ASP A 214 -0.89 -16.91 -11.74
C ASP A 214 -1.92 -16.02 -11.03
N ALA A 215 -1.48 -15.05 -10.22
CA ALA A 215 -2.35 -14.10 -9.56
C ALA A 215 -2.84 -13.02 -10.54
N ALA A 216 -3.77 -13.43 -11.40
CA ALA A 216 -4.16 -12.69 -12.59
C ALA A 216 -5.58 -12.11 -12.54
N GLY A 217 -6.31 -12.27 -11.41
CA GLY A 217 -7.66 -11.75 -11.25
C GLY A 217 -8.73 -12.47 -12.08
N ARG A 218 -8.44 -13.68 -12.57
CA ARG A 218 -9.43 -14.53 -13.25
C ARG A 218 -10.44 -15.10 -12.25
N LEU A 219 -11.51 -15.68 -12.79
CA LEU A 219 -12.46 -16.43 -11.97
C LEU A 219 -11.72 -17.58 -11.26
N GLY A 220 -11.79 -17.60 -9.92
CA GLY A 220 -11.12 -18.60 -9.08
C GLY A 220 -9.73 -18.18 -8.57
N ASP A 221 -9.08 -17.18 -9.18
CA ASP A 221 -7.78 -16.70 -8.71
C ASP A 221 -7.89 -16.11 -7.30
N HIS A 222 -6.92 -16.46 -6.44
CA HIS A 222 -6.88 -16.01 -5.05
C HIS A 222 -6.67 -14.50 -4.91
N ASN A 223 -5.91 -13.91 -5.82
CA ASN A 223 -5.65 -12.47 -5.92
C ASN A 223 -5.22 -12.09 -7.34
N ASP A 224 -4.91 -10.83 -7.57
CA ASP A 224 -4.57 -10.22 -8.86
C ASP A 224 -3.23 -9.43 -8.80
N THR A 225 -2.37 -9.75 -7.82
CA THR A 225 -1.17 -8.94 -7.53
C THR A 225 -0.10 -9.05 -8.61
N ASP A 226 -0.03 -10.15 -9.35
CA ASP A 226 0.93 -10.31 -10.46
C ASP A 226 0.55 -9.45 -11.65
N ARG A 227 -0.73 -9.46 -12.03
CA ARG A 227 -1.23 -8.60 -13.10
C ARG A 227 -1.09 -7.12 -12.74
N LYS A 228 -1.40 -6.75 -11.49
CA LYS A 228 -1.22 -5.38 -10.98
C LYS A 228 0.25 -4.96 -10.95
N LEU A 229 1.17 -5.84 -10.55
CA LEU A 229 2.62 -5.55 -10.65
C LEU A 229 3.01 -5.24 -12.09
N ALA A 230 2.60 -6.08 -13.04
CA ALA A 230 2.91 -5.87 -14.46
C ALA A 230 2.37 -4.53 -14.98
N ILE A 231 1.12 -4.19 -14.65
CA ILE A 231 0.51 -2.89 -14.96
C ILE A 231 1.35 -1.74 -14.37
N ASN A 232 1.72 -1.83 -13.08
CA ASN A 232 2.49 -0.78 -12.40
C ASN A 232 3.89 -0.59 -12.98
N CYS A 233 4.52 -1.67 -13.44
CA CYS A 233 5.83 -1.65 -14.09
C CYS A 233 5.75 -1.26 -15.57
N GLY A 234 4.58 -1.30 -16.20
CA GLY A 234 4.41 -1.08 -17.63
C GLY A 234 4.82 -2.28 -18.50
N LEU A 235 4.66 -3.50 -17.99
CA LEU A 235 5.02 -4.73 -18.68
C LEU A 235 3.79 -5.43 -19.29
N PRO A 236 3.90 -5.98 -20.51
CA PRO A 236 3.02 -7.03 -20.98
C PRO A 236 2.88 -8.16 -19.96
N PHE A 237 1.66 -8.67 -19.77
CA PHE A 237 1.36 -9.70 -18.79
C PHE A 237 0.80 -10.95 -19.44
N PHE A 238 1.25 -12.11 -18.99
CA PHE A 238 0.70 -13.41 -19.37
C PHE A 238 0.41 -14.26 -18.14
N THR A 239 -0.62 -15.09 -18.22
CA THR A 239 -0.81 -16.19 -17.27
C THR A 239 0.10 -17.38 -17.61
N PRO A 240 0.37 -18.31 -16.68
CA PRO A 240 1.21 -19.47 -16.97
C PRO A 240 0.62 -20.33 -18.10
N GLU A 241 -0.71 -20.43 -18.19
CA GLU A 241 -1.39 -21.19 -19.23
C GLU A 241 -1.30 -20.51 -20.61
N GLU A 242 -1.43 -19.19 -20.66
CA GLU A 242 -1.22 -18.42 -21.90
C GLU A 242 0.23 -18.57 -22.37
N PHE A 243 1.19 -18.40 -21.46
CA PHE A 243 2.61 -18.34 -21.81
C PHE A 243 3.23 -19.71 -22.13
N PHE A 244 3.01 -20.72 -21.28
CA PHE A 244 3.66 -22.03 -21.44
C PHE A 244 2.86 -23.01 -22.30
N LEU A 245 1.53 -22.85 -22.36
CA LEU A 245 0.64 -23.80 -23.01
C LEU A 245 -0.07 -23.22 -24.24
N GLY A 246 0.14 -21.93 -24.55
CA GLY A 246 -0.47 -21.27 -25.71
C GLY A 246 -2.00 -21.20 -25.63
N ARG A 247 -2.58 -21.20 -24.42
CA ARG A 247 -4.02 -21.05 -24.24
C ARG A 247 -4.44 -19.61 -24.53
N SER A 248 -5.68 -19.44 -24.99
CA SER A 248 -6.28 -18.13 -25.18
C SER A 248 -6.45 -17.38 -23.87
N ALA A 249 -6.34 -16.05 -23.94
CA ALA A 249 -6.56 -15.19 -22.80
C ALA A 249 -7.98 -15.32 -22.25
N THR A 250 -8.10 -15.25 -20.92
CA THR A 250 -9.39 -15.29 -20.21
C THR A 250 -9.71 -13.92 -19.62
N GLY A 251 -11.00 -13.62 -19.45
CA GLY A 251 -11.44 -12.38 -18.80
C GLY A 251 -10.97 -12.30 -17.35
N TYR A 252 -10.73 -11.08 -16.87
CA TYR A 252 -10.27 -10.83 -15.50
C TYR A 252 -10.91 -9.57 -14.92
N THR A 253 -10.93 -9.50 -13.58
CA THR A 253 -11.37 -8.32 -12.83
C THR A 253 -10.31 -7.94 -11.82
N LEU A 254 -9.89 -6.67 -11.86
CA LEU A 254 -9.02 -6.12 -10.82
C LEU A 254 -9.86 -5.77 -9.59
N LYS A 255 -9.48 -6.34 -8.44
CA LYS A 255 -10.18 -6.23 -7.16
C LYS A 255 -9.60 -5.10 -6.32
N GLY A 256 -10.39 -4.51 -5.42
CA GLY A 256 -9.90 -3.49 -4.48
C GLY A 256 -10.12 -2.06 -4.96
N TRP A 257 -9.43 -1.11 -4.33
CA TRP A 257 -9.58 0.33 -4.62
C TRP A 257 -8.63 0.74 -5.75
N ASP A 258 -9.18 1.20 -6.89
CA ASP A 258 -8.42 1.71 -8.03
C ASP A 258 -7.99 3.17 -7.77
N PRO A 259 -6.69 3.45 -7.57
CA PRO A 259 -6.24 4.82 -7.33
C PRO A 259 -6.47 5.74 -8.52
N ALA A 260 -6.53 5.20 -9.75
CA ALA A 260 -6.84 6.00 -10.95
C ALA A 260 -8.30 6.46 -11.01
N SER A 261 -9.19 5.86 -10.22
CA SER A 261 -10.61 6.26 -10.13
C SER A 261 -10.87 7.38 -9.11
N HIS A 262 -9.86 7.81 -8.36
CA HIS A 262 -10.03 8.82 -7.32
C HIS A 262 -10.36 10.20 -7.93
N ASP A 263 -11.38 10.86 -7.38
CA ASP A 263 -11.76 12.21 -7.79
C ASP A 263 -10.81 13.26 -7.19
N HIS A 264 -10.05 13.92 -8.05
CA HIS A 264 -9.15 15.02 -7.69
C HIS A 264 -9.75 16.41 -7.92
N GLN A 265 -11.00 16.51 -8.40
CA GLN A 265 -11.69 17.76 -8.72
C GLN A 265 -12.59 18.25 -7.58
N ALA A 266 -12.78 17.44 -6.55
CA ALA A 266 -13.50 17.85 -5.34
C ALA A 266 -12.87 19.12 -4.74
N PRO A 267 -13.68 20.03 -4.17
CA PRO A 267 -13.14 21.20 -3.48
C PRO A 267 -12.21 20.75 -2.35
N LEU A 268 -11.10 21.46 -2.13
CA LEU A 268 -10.09 21.09 -1.12
C LEU A 268 -10.70 20.87 0.28
N PHE A 269 -11.75 21.61 0.60
CA PHE A 269 -12.48 21.46 1.85
C PHE A 269 -13.95 21.84 1.73
N THR A 270 -14.77 21.33 2.66
CA THR A 270 -16.19 21.66 2.81
C THR A 270 -16.55 21.95 4.27
N PRO A 271 -17.42 22.92 4.57
CA PRO A 271 -18.04 23.84 3.63
C PRO A 271 -17.03 24.86 3.06
N THR A 272 -17.28 25.30 1.82
CA THR A 272 -16.48 26.31 1.11
C THR A 272 -16.88 27.75 1.48
N SER A 273 -18.02 27.92 2.17
CA SER A 273 -18.55 29.22 2.59
C SER A 273 -17.65 29.96 3.60
N THR A 274 -16.84 29.22 4.36
CA THR A 274 -15.87 29.77 5.32
C THR A 274 -14.44 29.48 4.84
N PRO A 275 -13.52 30.45 4.97
CA PRO A 275 -12.17 30.30 4.46
C PRO A 275 -11.35 29.28 5.27
N LEU A 276 -10.28 28.77 4.65
CA LEU A 276 -9.36 27.84 5.29
C LEU A 276 -8.66 28.48 6.49
N LEU A 277 -8.09 29.66 6.26
CA LEU A 277 -7.47 30.49 7.27
C LEU A 277 -8.46 31.60 7.68
N PRO A 278 -8.46 32.05 8.95
CA PRO A 278 -9.31 33.15 9.37
C PRO A 278 -9.11 34.38 8.47
N ARG A 279 -10.17 35.17 8.25
CA ARG A 279 -10.02 36.49 7.61
C ARG A 279 -9.42 37.44 8.64
N ARG A 280 -8.66 38.44 8.19
CA ARG A 280 -8.31 39.58 9.02
C ARG A 280 -9.60 40.30 9.42
N ASN A 281 -9.64 40.85 10.63
CA ASN A 281 -10.78 41.64 11.09
C ASN A 281 -10.83 43.02 10.39
N SER A 282 -9.67 43.52 9.93
CA SER A 282 -9.50 44.74 9.15
C SER A 282 -8.30 44.60 8.20
N GLU A 283 -8.26 45.37 7.10
CA GLU A 283 -7.07 45.49 6.23
C GLU A 283 -5.86 46.10 6.96
N PHE A 284 -6.14 46.80 8.07
CA PHE A 284 -5.15 47.46 8.93
C PHE A 284 -4.76 46.64 10.18
N ASP A 285 -5.39 45.48 10.40
CA ASP A 285 -4.99 44.57 11.48
C ASP A 285 -3.88 43.64 10.99
N ASP A 286 -2.70 43.75 11.59
CA ASP A 286 -1.57 42.88 11.27
C ASP A 286 -1.76 41.44 11.77
N ASP A 287 -2.54 41.24 12.84
CA ASP A 287 -2.69 39.96 13.53
C ASP A 287 -4.12 39.40 13.50
N HIS A 288 -4.22 38.09 13.26
CA HIS A 288 -5.48 37.36 13.42
C HIS A 288 -5.61 36.96 14.90
N PRO A 289 -6.84 36.96 15.47
CA PRO A 289 -7.03 36.41 16.81
C PRO A 289 -6.52 34.96 16.86
N PRO A 290 -5.77 34.57 17.92
CA PRO A 290 -5.16 33.26 17.99
C PRO A 290 -6.21 32.16 17.92
N GLU A 291 -5.89 31.09 17.20
CA GLU A 291 -6.73 29.91 17.13
C GLU A 291 -5.94 28.61 17.30
N VAL A 292 -6.66 27.56 17.68
CA VAL A 292 -6.17 26.19 17.67
C VAL A 292 -6.93 25.39 16.61
N VAL A 293 -6.21 24.79 15.68
CA VAL A 293 -6.80 23.85 14.72
C VAL A 293 -6.43 22.43 15.11
N ILE A 294 -7.41 21.56 15.30
CA ILE A 294 -7.21 20.14 15.60
C ILE A 294 -7.42 19.33 14.32
N PHE A 295 -6.39 18.61 13.88
CA PHE A 295 -6.53 17.69 12.77
C PHE A 295 -7.08 16.34 13.25
N VAL A 296 -7.97 15.76 12.45
CA VAL A 296 -8.54 14.42 12.65
C VAL A 296 -8.46 13.67 11.33
N GLY A 297 -7.88 12.48 11.31
CA GLY A 297 -7.81 11.68 10.08
C GLY A 297 -6.79 10.55 10.14
N PHE A 298 -6.92 9.59 9.22
CA PHE A 298 -6.02 8.43 9.14
C PHE A 298 -4.54 8.87 9.10
N PRO A 299 -3.62 8.13 9.76
CA PRO A 299 -2.21 8.29 9.43
C PRO A 299 -2.04 8.01 7.91
N GLY A 300 -1.19 8.77 7.23
CA GLY A 300 -1.08 8.69 5.76
C GLY A 300 -2.09 9.50 4.95
N SER A 301 -3.08 10.17 5.56
CA SER A 301 -4.09 10.98 4.83
C SER A 301 -3.62 12.35 4.34
N GLY A 302 -2.34 12.70 4.50
CA GLY A 302 -1.79 14.00 4.05
C GLY A 302 -1.80 15.13 5.07
N LYS A 303 -2.24 14.90 6.32
CA LYS A 303 -2.34 15.93 7.38
C LYS A 303 -1.08 16.80 7.54
N THR A 304 0.08 16.18 7.73
CA THR A 304 1.34 16.91 7.89
C THR A 304 1.74 17.70 6.65
N SER A 305 1.46 17.18 5.45
CA SER A 305 1.67 17.94 4.20
C SER A 305 0.74 19.14 4.13
N PHE A 306 -0.54 18.96 4.49
CA PHE A 306 -1.52 20.03 4.55
C PHE A 306 -1.11 21.14 5.53
N PHE A 307 -0.59 20.78 6.71
CA PHE A 307 0.00 21.73 7.65
C PHE A 307 1.15 22.52 7.00
N LYS A 308 2.12 21.82 6.42
CA LYS A 308 3.30 22.43 5.78
C LYS A 308 2.93 23.38 4.65
N ASN A 309 1.90 23.06 3.87
CA ASN A 309 1.51 23.85 2.70
C ASN A 309 0.62 25.04 3.04
N HIS A 310 -0.26 24.94 4.04
CA HIS A 310 -1.28 25.96 4.29
C HIS A 310 -1.10 26.74 5.59
N PHE A 311 -0.56 26.12 6.64
CA PHE A 311 -0.49 26.70 7.98
C PHE A 311 0.92 27.17 8.36
N ALA A 312 1.94 26.38 8.07
CA ALA A 312 3.34 26.75 8.37
C ALA A 312 3.77 28.07 7.71
N PRO A 313 3.44 28.38 6.43
CA PRO A 313 3.79 29.65 5.80
C PRO A 313 3.08 30.86 6.41
N LYS A 314 2.09 30.63 7.28
CA LYS A 314 1.31 31.65 7.99
C LYS A 314 1.69 31.75 9.47
N GLY A 315 2.78 31.13 9.87
CA GLY A 315 3.33 31.25 11.23
C GLY A 315 2.65 30.37 12.28
N TYR A 316 1.77 29.44 11.89
CA TYR A 316 1.17 28.51 12.85
C TYR A 316 2.23 27.57 13.42
N VAL A 317 2.20 27.36 14.73
CA VAL A 317 3.10 26.41 15.39
C VAL A 317 2.63 24.97 15.14
N HIS A 318 3.55 24.09 14.77
CA HIS A 318 3.29 22.66 14.54
C HIS A 318 3.33 21.89 15.86
N VAL A 319 2.17 21.44 16.33
CA VAL A 319 2.06 20.56 17.52
C VAL A 319 1.85 19.14 17.03
N ASN A 320 2.92 18.34 17.00
CA ASN A 320 2.92 16.99 16.45
C ASN A 320 3.56 15.99 17.43
N GLN A 321 2.78 14.98 17.84
CA GLN A 321 3.19 14.01 18.85
C GLN A 321 4.32 13.08 18.37
N ASP A 322 4.46 12.81 17.07
CA ASP A 322 5.56 11.99 16.54
C ASP A 322 6.91 12.69 16.75
N THR A 323 6.91 14.02 16.78
CA THR A 323 8.11 14.85 17.04
C THR A 323 8.28 15.18 18.52
N LEU A 324 7.18 15.40 19.24
CA LEU A 324 7.18 15.74 20.68
C LEU A 324 7.17 14.52 21.61
N HIS A 325 7.09 13.32 21.04
CA HIS A 325 7.10 12.00 21.67
C HIS A 325 5.93 11.69 22.62
N SER A 326 5.22 12.68 23.16
CA SER A 326 4.15 12.47 24.13
C SER A 326 3.01 13.49 24.00
N ARG A 327 1.81 13.06 24.40
CA ARG A 327 0.62 13.93 24.45
C ARG A 327 0.76 15.08 25.46
N PRO A 328 1.30 14.89 26.68
CA PRO A 328 1.59 16.00 27.59
C PRO A 328 2.51 17.05 26.98
N ALA A 329 3.55 16.65 26.23
CA ALA A 329 4.40 17.61 25.52
C ALA A 329 3.64 18.41 24.46
N CYS A 330 2.69 17.78 23.74
CA CYS A 330 1.81 18.48 22.81
C CYS A 330 0.93 19.52 23.53
N ILE A 331 0.34 19.14 24.66
CA ILE A 331 -0.48 20.05 25.49
C ILE A 331 0.36 21.22 25.98
N ASN A 332 1.57 20.96 26.49
CA ASN A 332 2.46 22.01 26.98
C ASN A 332 2.88 22.98 25.87
N LEU A 333 3.23 22.47 24.69
CA LEU A 333 3.57 23.35 23.56
C LEU A 333 2.37 24.22 23.14
N MET A 334 1.16 23.65 23.05
CA MET A 334 -0.06 24.40 22.76
C MET A 334 -0.30 25.50 23.80
N LYS A 335 -0.17 25.20 25.11
CA LYS A 335 -0.28 26.20 26.17
C LYS A 335 0.74 27.32 26.02
N SER A 336 2.00 26.99 25.75
CA SER A 336 3.06 27.98 25.54
C SER A 336 2.81 28.87 24.33
N CYS A 337 2.18 28.34 23.27
CA CYS A 337 1.78 29.14 22.10
C CYS A 337 0.70 30.17 22.47
N LEU A 338 -0.34 29.73 23.18
CA LEU A 338 -1.46 30.60 23.57
C LEU A 338 -1.09 31.59 24.67
N SER A 339 -0.11 31.27 25.52
CA SER A 339 0.37 32.16 26.60
C SER A 339 1.47 33.13 26.15
N ALA A 340 1.94 33.03 24.91
CA ALA A 340 2.95 33.94 24.38
C ALA A 340 2.40 35.38 24.26
N SER A 341 3.31 36.35 24.16
CA SER A 341 2.98 37.75 23.87
C SER A 341 3.73 38.22 22.62
N PRO A 342 3.05 38.41 21.47
CA PRO A 342 1.63 38.10 21.23
C PRO A 342 1.34 36.58 21.21
N PRO A 343 0.09 36.15 21.48
CA PRO A 343 -0.31 34.75 21.36
C PRO A 343 -0.12 34.20 19.94
N LYS A 344 0.23 32.92 19.83
CA LYS A 344 0.46 32.26 18.54
C LYS A 344 -0.58 31.20 18.26
N SER A 345 -1.11 31.20 17.03
CA SER A 345 -1.95 30.11 16.53
C SER A 345 -1.14 28.82 16.38
N CYS A 346 -1.78 27.67 16.62
CA CYS A 346 -1.12 26.37 16.48
C CYS A 346 -2.06 25.32 15.87
N VAL A 347 -1.45 24.32 15.22
CA VAL A 347 -2.16 23.15 14.68
C VAL A 347 -1.73 21.91 15.42
N ILE A 348 -2.70 21.19 15.98
CA ILE A 348 -2.50 19.85 16.57
C ILE A 348 -2.62 18.82 15.45
N ASP A 349 -1.47 18.45 14.87
CA ASP A 349 -1.31 17.47 13.80
C ASP A 349 -1.06 16.08 14.38
N ASN A 350 -2.08 15.55 15.06
CA ASN A 350 -2.16 14.18 15.52
C ASN A 350 -3.26 13.43 14.75
N THR A 351 -3.45 12.14 15.01
CA THR A 351 -4.57 11.38 14.42
C THR A 351 -5.91 11.73 15.07
N SER A 352 -5.94 11.90 16.40
CA SER A 352 -7.10 12.36 17.19
C SER A 352 -8.44 11.64 16.91
N PRO A 353 -8.48 10.28 16.87
CA PRO A 353 -9.64 9.54 16.36
C PRO A 353 -10.90 9.65 17.23
N SER A 354 -10.77 9.63 18.55
CA SER A 354 -11.92 9.61 19.47
C SER A 354 -12.25 11.00 20.03
N ARG A 355 -13.53 11.20 20.34
CA ARG A 355 -14.08 12.36 21.05
C ARG A 355 -13.36 12.58 22.38
N GLY A 356 -13.06 11.51 23.11
CA GLY A 356 -12.31 11.60 24.37
C GLY A 356 -10.94 12.27 24.22
N VAL A 357 -10.16 11.91 23.19
CA VAL A 357 -8.85 12.54 22.93
C VAL A 357 -9.02 14.02 22.57
N ARG A 358 -10.05 14.36 21.79
CA ARG A 358 -10.32 15.76 21.40
C ARG A 358 -10.84 16.59 22.58
N ALA A 359 -11.65 16.00 23.45
CA ALA A 359 -12.21 16.63 24.64
C ALA A 359 -11.14 17.11 25.62
N GLU A 360 -10.00 16.42 25.71
CA GLU A 360 -8.87 16.87 26.55
C GLU A 360 -8.31 18.22 26.09
N TYR A 361 -8.12 18.41 24.78
CA TYR A 361 -7.67 19.69 24.23
C TYR A 361 -8.76 20.75 24.38
N LEU A 362 -10.00 20.42 24.04
CA LEU A 362 -11.14 21.34 24.09
C LEU A 362 -11.39 21.86 25.51
N SER A 363 -11.51 20.96 26.49
CA SER A 363 -11.78 21.32 27.89
C SER A 363 -10.71 22.24 28.46
N LEU A 364 -9.44 21.99 28.08
CA LEU A 364 -8.30 22.76 28.53
C LEU A 364 -8.29 24.17 27.92
N ILE A 365 -8.52 24.28 26.61
CA ILE A 365 -8.57 25.58 25.93
C ILE A 365 -9.74 26.41 26.47
N ARG A 366 -10.93 25.80 26.61
CA ARG A 366 -12.13 26.48 27.11
C ARG A 366 -11.97 26.99 28.55
N THR A 367 -11.26 26.23 29.40
CA THR A 367 -11.02 26.61 30.80
C THR A 367 -9.89 27.63 30.95
N SER A 368 -8.76 27.44 30.27
CA SER A 368 -7.54 28.23 30.50
C SER A 368 -7.34 29.40 29.55
N PHE A 369 -7.98 29.39 28.38
CA PHE A 369 -7.83 30.42 27.35
C PHE A 369 -9.22 30.81 26.78
N PRO A 370 -10.11 31.36 27.62
CA PRO A 370 -11.45 31.73 27.18
C PRO A 370 -11.37 32.72 26.01
N GLY A 371 -12.18 32.49 24.97
CA GLY A 371 -12.20 33.31 23.76
C GLY A 371 -11.28 32.84 22.62
N VAL A 372 -10.36 31.90 22.85
CA VAL A 372 -9.57 31.30 21.76
C VAL A 372 -10.47 30.45 20.86
N ARG A 373 -10.42 30.69 19.55
CA ARG A 373 -11.16 29.91 18.57
C ARG A 373 -10.54 28.52 18.41
N VAL A 374 -11.36 27.48 18.34
CA VAL A 374 -10.95 26.09 18.15
C VAL A 374 -11.72 25.46 16.99
N ARG A 375 -11.01 25.09 15.93
CA ARG A 375 -11.60 24.45 14.73
C ARG A 375 -11.12 23.01 14.59
N CYS A 376 -11.96 22.14 14.05
CA CYS A 376 -11.60 20.78 13.69
C CYS A 376 -11.46 20.66 12.18
N PHE A 377 -10.34 20.14 11.70
CA PHE A 377 -10.14 19.80 10.29
C PHE A 377 -10.13 18.28 10.15
N TYR A 378 -11.24 17.74 9.65
CA TYR A 378 -11.45 16.32 9.47
C TYR A 378 -11.07 15.88 8.06
N PHE A 379 -9.96 15.18 7.92
CA PHE A 379 -9.48 14.62 6.66
C PHE A 379 -10.31 13.40 6.28
N THR A 380 -11.06 13.51 5.19
CA THR A 380 -12.08 12.53 4.78
C THR A 380 -11.52 11.35 3.98
N ALA A 381 -10.21 11.34 3.72
CA ALA A 381 -9.55 10.29 2.97
C ALA A 381 -9.89 8.89 3.55
N PRO A 382 -10.42 7.96 2.74
CA PRO A 382 -10.78 6.64 3.20
C PRO A 382 -9.54 5.81 3.55
N ILE A 383 -9.74 4.72 4.30
CA ILE A 383 -8.66 3.85 4.76
C ILE A 383 -7.79 3.33 3.60
N GLN A 384 -8.40 2.97 2.46
CA GLN A 384 -7.70 2.46 1.29
C GLN A 384 -6.75 3.51 0.70
N LEU A 385 -7.21 4.76 0.61
CA LEU A 385 -6.40 5.88 0.13
C LEU A 385 -5.27 6.17 1.11
N ALA A 386 -5.53 6.21 2.41
CA ALA A 386 -4.49 6.45 3.42
C ALA A 386 -3.41 5.35 3.41
N MET A 387 -3.82 4.09 3.26
CA MET A 387 -2.93 2.94 3.09
C MET A 387 -2.11 3.06 1.80
N HIS A 388 -2.77 3.33 0.68
CA HIS A 388 -2.13 3.59 -0.60
C HIS A 388 -1.08 4.70 -0.51
N ASN A 389 -1.44 5.84 0.07
CA ASN A 389 -0.57 7.00 0.17
C ASN A 389 0.64 6.76 1.09
N SER A 390 0.48 5.91 2.10
CA SER A 390 1.61 5.41 2.91
C SER A 390 2.63 4.65 2.04
N VAL A 391 2.17 3.76 1.16
CA VAL A 391 3.04 3.02 0.24
C VAL A 391 3.65 3.94 -0.81
N TYR A 392 2.86 4.80 -1.44
CA TYR A 392 3.34 5.79 -2.42
C TYR A 392 4.47 6.64 -1.83
N ARG A 393 4.27 7.19 -0.63
CA ARG A 393 5.27 8.04 0.03
C ARG A 393 6.53 7.26 0.37
N ALA A 394 6.42 6.03 0.86
CA ALA A 394 7.59 5.19 1.08
C ALA A 394 8.32 4.94 -0.25
N LEU A 395 7.63 4.45 -1.26
CA LEU A 395 8.21 4.03 -2.53
C LEU A 395 8.78 5.18 -3.37
N CYS A 396 7.97 6.21 -3.62
CA CYS A 396 8.25 7.28 -4.59
C CYS A 396 8.87 8.52 -3.97
N GLU A 397 8.71 8.73 -2.65
CA GLU A 397 9.25 9.88 -1.92
C GLU A 397 9.98 9.43 -0.65
N PRO A 398 11.02 8.58 -0.79
CA PRO A 398 11.58 7.79 0.30
C PRO A 398 12.20 8.62 1.43
N VAL A 399 12.42 9.92 1.23
CA VAL A 399 12.95 10.85 2.24
C VAL A 399 11.98 12.01 2.43
N ASP A 400 11.60 12.30 3.68
CA ASP A 400 10.82 13.49 4.01
C ASP A 400 11.68 14.74 3.86
N LYS A 401 11.32 15.61 2.91
CA LYS A 401 12.02 16.88 2.65
C LYS A 401 12.08 17.82 3.86
N GLY A 402 11.18 17.69 4.83
CA GLY A 402 11.13 18.56 6.01
C GLY A 402 12.04 18.14 7.16
N ASN A 403 12.29 16.84 7.36
CA ASN A 403 13.11 16.36 8.47
C ASN A 403 14.25 15.40 8.06
N GLY A 404 14.40 15.13 6.77
CA GLY A 404 15.44 14.26 6.21
C GLY A 404 15.29 12.77 6.57
N LYS A 405 14.21 12.37 7.27
CA LYS A 405 14.01 10.98 7.69
C LYS A 405 13.49 10.14 6.54
N VAL A 406 13.91 8.88 6.51
CA VAL A 406 13.40 7.88 5.59
C VAL A 406 11.92 7.62 5.89
N ARG A 407 11.09 7.57 4.85
CA ARG A 407 9.68 7.20 4.95
C ARG A 407 9.55 5.68 4.90
N GLU A 408 8.85 5.15 5.89
CA GLU A 408 8.48 3.74 5.98
C GLU A 408 7.01 3.54 5.62
N VAL A 409 6.70 2.36 5.10
CA VAL A 409 5.31 1.91 4.99
C VAL A 409 4.75 1.74 6.40
N LEU A 410 3.65 2.44 6.68
CA LEU A 410 2.96 2.31 7.96
C LEU A 410 2.37 0.90 8.12
N PRO A 411 2.49 0.29 9.31
CA PRO A 411 1.92 -1.03 9.54
C PRO A 411 0.40 -0.97 9.56
N MET A 412 -0.24 -2.06 9.13
CA MET A 412 -1.69 -2.16 9.04
C MET A 412 -2.43 -1.82 10.35
N VAL A 413 -1.83 -2.15 11.50
CA VAL A 413 -2.38 -1.86 12.83
C VAL A 413 -2.61 -0.37 13.06
N ALA A 414 -1.80 0.52 12.46
CA ALA A 414 -1.97 1.96 12.59
C ALA A 414 -3.30 2.43 11.97
N PHE A 415 -3.65 1.89 10.81
CA PHE A 415 -4.91 2.21 10.13
C PHE A 415 -6.11 1.56 10.82
N LEU A 416 -5.99 0.29 11.22
CA LEU A 416 -7.07 -0.42 11.90
C LEU A 416 -7.38 0.19 13.28
N SER A 417 -6.36 0.58 14.03
CA SER A 417 -6.53 1.27 15.31
C SER A 417 -7.27 2.60 15.14
N PHE A 418 -6.87 3.40 14.14
CA PHE A 418 -7.60 4.64 13.85
C PHE A 418 -9.06 4.38 13.48
N ARG A 419 -9.32 3.43 12.56
CA ARG A 419 -10.67 3.07 12.10
C ARG A 419 -11.57 2.66 13.26
N THR A 420 -11.06 1.81 14.16
CA THR A 420 -11.83 1.31 15.31
C THR A 420 -12.17 2.40 16.32
N ASN A 421 -11.28 3.39 16.48
CA ASN A 421 -11.44 4.45 17.48
C ASN A 421 -12.08 5.73 16.92
N LEU A 422 -12.37 5.78 15.61
CA LEU A 422 -12.86 6.99 14.96
C LEU A 422 -14.31 7.29 15.40
N GLU A 423 -14.48 8.41 16.05
CA GLU A 423 -15.78 9.07 16.25
C GLU A 423 -15.78 10.33 15.38
N ILE A 424 -16.70 10.42 14.41
CA ILE A 424 -16.76 11.54 13.45
C ILE A 424 -16.90 12.86 14.22
N PRO A 425 -16.00 13.84 14.02
CA PRO A 425 -16.03 15.07 14.79
C PRO A 425 -17.25 15.92 14.46
N THR A 426 -17.93 16.43 15.49
CA THR A 426 -19.08 17.34 15.35
C THR A 426 -18.87 18.62 16.15
N VAL A 427 -19.61 19.69 15.80
CA VAL A 427 -19.60 20.96 16.55
C VAL A 427 -20.05 20.78 18.01
N ASP A 428 -20.88 19.78 18.30
CA ASP A 428 -21.37 19.46 19.67
C ASP A 428 -20.25 19.05 20.64
N GLU A 429 -19.05 18.77 20.14
CA GLU A 429 -17.87 18.55 20.99
C GLU A 429 -17.35 19.85 21.63
N GLY A 430 -17.76 21.01 21.11
CA GLY A 430 -17.28 22.34 21.53
C GLY A 430 -16.33 23.00 20.52
N PHE A 431 -16.27 22.48 19.29
CA PHE A 431 -15.58 23.15 18.17
C PHE A 431 -16.40 24.33 17.65
N ASP A 432 -15.73 25.44 17.34
CA ASP A 432 -16.36 26.59 16.69
C ASP A 432 -16.69 26.32 15.21
N GLU A 433 -15.96 25.39 14.59
CA GLU A 433 -16.20 24.95 13.22
C GLU A 433 -15.62 23.55 13.00
N VAL A 434 -16.32 22.69 12.26
CA VAL A 434 -15.77 21.45 11.70
C VAL A 434 -15.69 21.59 10.19
N LYS A 435 -14.48 21.50 9.64
CA LYS A 435 -14.19 21.57 8.21
C LYS A 435 -13.72 20.20 7.73
N ARG A 436 -14.36 19.66 6.70
CA ARG A 436 -13.98 18.38 6.08
C ARG A 436 -12.94 18.67 5.00
N ILE A 437 -11.79 18.01 5.06
CA ILE A 437 -10.67 18.19 4.12
C ILE A 437 -10.66 17.01 3.16
N ASN A 438 -10.87 17.30 1.88
CA ASN A 438 -10.86 16.30 0.82
C ASN A 438 -9.42 16.02 0.36
N PHE A 439 -9.16 14.78 -0.03
CA PHE A 439 -7.86 14.43 -0.56
C PHE A 439 -7.78 14.78 -2.05
N ASN A 440 -6.93 15.76 -2.37
CA ASN A 440 -6.53 16.06 -3.73
C ASN A 440 -5.02 15.76 -3.87
N PHE A 441 -4.63 15.16 -4.99
CA PHE A 441 -3.23 14.89 -5.24
C PHE A 441 -2.54 16.17 -5.69
N GLU A 442 -1.42 16.50 -5.06
CA GLU A 442 -0.59 17.65 -5.40
C GLU A 442 0.78 17.14 -5.89
N GLY A 443 1.05 17.29 -7.18
CA GLY A 443 2.31 16.85 -7.79
C GLY A 443 2.31 17.02 -9.31
N THR A 444 3.43 16.70 -9.95
CA THR A 444 3.54 16.71 -11.41
C THR A 444 2.70 15.59 -12.05
N PRO A 445 2.38 15.65 -13.35
CA PRO A 445 1.71 14.57 -14.06
C PRO A 445 2.42 13.21 -13.93
N GLU A 446 3.75 13.20 -13.89
CA GLU A 446 4.56 11.99 -13.72
C GLU A 446 4.44 11.42 -12.30
N GLN A 447 4.37 12.30 -11.29
CA GLN A 447 4.11 11.88 -9.91
C GLN A 447 2.68 11.34 -9.76
N LEU A 448 1.70 11.97 -10.41
CA LEU A 448 0.32 11.47 -10.44
C LEU A 448 0.26 10.08 -11.09
N LYS A 449 0.95 9.86 -12.21
CA LYS A 449 1.02 8.53 -12.85
C LYS A 449 1.59 7.46 -11.92
N LYS A 450 2.58 7.82 -11.09
CA LYS A 450 3.12 6.92 -10.05
C LYS A 450 2.14 6.71 -8.90
N TRP A 451 1.42 7.76 -8.50
CA TRP A 451 0.36 7.68 -7.48
C TRP A 451 -0.82 6.83 -7.95
N GLN A 452 -1.14 6.82 -9.25
CA GLN A 452 -2.23 6.01 -9.79
C GLN A 452 -1.92 4.49 -9.88
N ARG A 453 -0.73 4.06 -9.43
CA ARG A 453 -0.34 2.63 -9.38
C ARG A 453 -1.12 1.87 -8.30
N TRP A 454 -1.36 0.59 -8.52
CA TRP A 454 -1.96 -0.34 -7.54
C TRP A 454 -0.98 -0.65 -6.40
N LEU A 455 -0.95 0.19 -5.35
CA LEU A 455 0.04 0.08 -4.27
C LEU A 455 -0.51 -0.49 -2.95
N SER A 456 -1.82 -0.43 -2.71
CA SER A 456 -2.40 -0.84 -1.42
C SER A 456 -2.50 -2.36 -1.23
N ASP A 457 -2.36 -3.16 -2.29
CA ASP A 457 -2.50 -4.62 -2.23
C ASP A 457 -1.35 -5.32 -1.48
N ILE A 458 -0.33 -4.58 -1.06
CA ILE A 458 0.67 -5.09 -0.12
C ILE A 458 0.03 -5.48 1.22
N TYR A 459 -1.07 -4.84 1.60
CA TYR A 459 -1.77 -5.12 2.83
C TYR A 459 -2.73 -6.31 2.64
N PRO A 460 -2.82 -7.24 3.62
CA PRO A 460 -3.67 -8.42 3.47
C PRO A 460 -5.17 -8.05 3.47
N LEU A 461 -5.83 -8.19 2.32
CA LEU A 461 -7.24 -7.79 2.08
C LEU A 461 -8.25 -8.33 3.11
N LYS A 462 -8.06 -9.54 3.63
CA LYS A 462 -8.95 -10.16 4.63
C LYS A 462 -9.09 -9.35 5.93
N SER A 463 -8.17 -8.43 6.19
CA SER A 463 -8.17 -7.56 7.37
C SER A 463 -9.12 -6.37 7.27
N LEU A 464 -9.54 -6.00 6.05
CA LEU A 464 -10.37 -4.82 5.80
C LEU A 464 -11.86 -5.14 5.89
N THR A 465 -12.26 -6.38 5.64
CA THR A 465 -13.63 -6.86 5.84
C THR A 465 -14.01 -6.81 7.33
N PRO A 466 -15.12 -6.15 7.71
CA PRO A 466 -15.63 -6.21 9.07
C PRO A 466 -15.81 -7.68 9.48
N LYS A 467 -15.29 -8.07 10.65
CA LYS A 467 -15.69 -9.34 11.24
C LYS A 467 -17.19 -9.21 11.52
N SER A 468 -18.03 -9.96 10.80
CA SER A 468 -19.44 -10.11 11.16
C SER A 468 -19.48 -10.43 12.65
N ALA A 469 -20.24 -9.65 13.44
CA ALA A 469 -20.41 -9.89 14.85
C ALA A 469 -20.74 -11.37 15.05
N SER A 470 -19.82 -12.13 15.64
CA SER A 470 -20.06 -13.52 15.99
C SER A 470 -21.23 -13.51 16.96
N SER A 471 -22.37 -14.02 16.51
CA SER A 471 -23.54 -14.29 17.35
C SER A 471 -23.08 -15.00 18.61
N GLY A 472 -23.13 -14.30 19.74
CA GLY A 472 -22.81 -14.88 21.04
C GLY A 472 -23.73 -16.06 21.27
N LYS A 473 -23.16 -17.28 21.30
CA LYS A 473 -23.87 -18.43 21.84
C LYS A 473 -24.11 -18.14 23.32
N ALA A 474 -25.34 -17.78 23.65
CA ALA A 474 -25.84 -17.79 25.01
C ALA A 474 -25.61 -19.21 25.58
N LYS A 475 -24.72 -19.33 26.57
CA LYS A 475 -24.64 -20.53 27.40
C LYS A 475 -25.86 -20.50 28.32
N SER A 476 -26.86 -21.32 28.03
CA SER A 476 -27.91 -21.66 28.99
C SER A 476 -27.29 -22.51 30.11
N SER A 477 -27.17 -21.95 31.30
CA SER A 477 -26.88 -22.70 32.51
C SER A 477 -28.14 -23.51 32.91
N SER A 478 -28.17 -24.79 32.58
CA SER A 478 -29.12 -25.73 33.20
C SER A 478 -28.60 -26.08 34.59
N GLY A 479 -29.19 -25.47 35.63
CA GLY A 479 -29.05 -25.96 37.00
C GLY A 479 -29.71 -27.34 37.12
N ARG A 480 -28.98 -28.29 37.70
CA ARG A 480 -29.58 -29.50 38.28
C ARG A 480 -29.73 -29.29 39.77
N LYS A 481 -30.97 -29.49 40.24
CA LYS A 481 -31.29 -29.93 41.60
C LYS A 481 -30.67 -31.30 41.86
#